data_AF-A0A2I0K719-F1
#
_entry.id   AF-A0A2I0K719-F1
#
_cell.length_a   1.000
_cell.length_b   1.000
_cell.length_c   1.000
_cell.angle_alpha   90.00
_cell.angle_beta   90.00
_cell.angle_gamma   90.00
#
_symmetry.space_group_name_H-M   'P 1'
#
loop_
_entity.id
_entity.type
_entity.pdbx_description
1 polymer ?
#
loop_
_entity_poly.entity_id
_entity_poly.type
_entity_poly.pdbx_seq_one_letter_code
_entity_poly.pdbx_strand_id
1 'polypeptide(L)'
;MAASEETSALFPIFILTIMALPLVPYTIMKLCRAASKKTKTIHCQCSECLRSGKYHKSIFKRISNFSTCSNLTLVLLWVVMIFLVYYIKNMSSEIQVFEPFSILGLEPGASESEIKKAYRRLSIQYHPDKNPDPG
;
A
#
# COMPACT_ATOMS: atom_id res chain seq x y z
N MET A 1 -11.89 -0.62 -24.00
CA MET A 1 -11.87 0.40 -22.93
C MET A 1 -11.56 -0.21 -21.56
N ALA A 2 -12.00 -1.43 -21.24
CA ALA A 2 -11.67 -2.11 -19.97
C ALA A 2 -10.15 -2.25 -19.67
N ALA A 3 -9.30 -2.46 -20.69
CA ALA A 3 -7.86 -2.69 -20.48
C ALA A 3 -7.06 -1.49 -19.93
N SER A 4 -7.53 -0.26 -20.16
CA SER A 4 -6.90 0.95 -19.61
C SER A 4 -7.31 1.24 -18.16
N GLU A 5 -8.47 0.74 -17.74
CA GLU A 5 -9.01 0.97 -16.39
C GLU A 5 -8.39 -0.01 -15.37
N GLU A 6 -8.17 -1.27 -15.77
CA GLU A 6 -7.50 -2.27 -14.93
C GLU A 6 -6.02 -1.93 -14.69
N THR A 7 -5.32 -1.41 -15.71
CA THR A 7 -3.91 -1.00 -15.58
C THR A 7 -3.73 0.22 -14.69
N SER A 8 -4.70 1.15 -14.69
CA SER A 8 -4.67 2.33 -13.82
C SER A 8 -4.97 2.01 -12.36
N ALA A 9 -5.76 0.97 -12.06
CA ALA A 9 -6.00 0.49 -10.70
C ALA A 9 -4.80 -0.24 -10.06
N LEU A 10 -4.01 -0.94 -10.87
CA LEU A 10 -2.84 -1.70 -10.39
C LEU A 10 -1.63 -0.80 -10.10
N PHE A 11 -1.54 0.35 -10.76
CA PHE A 11 -0.39 1.25 -10.65
C PHE A 11 -0.18 1.83 -9.23
N PRO A 12 -1.20 2.35 -8.52
CA PRO A 12 -1.07 2.78 -7.13
C PRO A 12 -0.65 1.65 -6.17
N ILE A 13 -1.13 0.44 -6.40
CA ILE A 13 -0.80 -0.75 -5.59
C ILE A 13 0.69 -1.11 -5.80
N PHE A 14 1.17 -1.05 -7.04
CA PHE A 14 2.59 -1.25 -7.35
C PHE A 14 3.47 -0.21 -6.65
N ILE A 15 3.10 1.07 -6.68
CA ILE A 15 3.82 2.14 -5.97
C ILE A 15 3.83 1.89 -4.45
N LEU A 16 2.70 1.48 -3.88
CA LEU A 16 2.57 1.17 -2.46
C LEU A 16 3.56 0.06 -2.04
N THR A 17 3.68 -1.00 -2.83
CA THR A 17 4.58 -2.13 -2.51
C THR A 17 6.06 -1.74 -2.60
N ILE A 18 6.46 -0.98 -3.63
CA ILE A 18 7.84 -0.47 -3.76
C ILE A 18 8.22 0.43 -2.59
N MET A 19 7.31 1.25 -2.08
CA MET A 19 7.58 2.11 -0.93
C MET A 19 7.55 1.34 0.40
N ALA A 20 6.63 0.38 0.57
CA ALA A 20 6.50 -0.39 1.80
C ALA A 20 7.71 -1.29 2.08
N LEU A 21 8.21 -1.97 1.04
CA LEU A 21 9.29 -2.96 1.16
C LEU A 21 10.56 -2.44 1.85
N PRO A 22 11.09 -1.25 1.55
CA PRO A 22 12.23 -0.68 2.28
C PRO A 22 11.83 0.10 3.54
N LEU A 23 10.69 0.81 3.53
CA LEU A 23 10.30 1.73 4.61
C LEU A 23 9.95 0.99 5.90
N VAL A 24 9.19 -0.11 5.80
CA VAL A 24 8.75 -0.90 6.95
C VAL A 24 9.92 -1.58 7.68
N PRO A 25 10.81 -2.35 7.05
CA PRO A 25 11.93 -2.96 7.77
C PRO A 25 12.94 -1.93 8.29
N TYR A 26 13.16 -0.83 7.55
CA TYR A 26 14.03 0.24 8.03
C TYR A 26 13.49 0.91 9.30
N THR A 27 12.19 1.21 9.33
CA THR A 27 11.55 1.82 10.51
C THR A 27 11.53 0.87 11.70
N ILE A 28 11.23 -0.42 11.49
CA ILE A 28 11.33 -1.46 12.53
C ILE A 28 12.76 -1.55 13.07
N MET A 29 13.77 -1.66 12.21
CA MET A 29 15.18 -1.73 12.64
C MET A 29 15.59 -0.49 13.45
N LYS A 30 15.16 0.70 13.02
CA LYS A 30 15.45 1.96 13.72
C LYS A 30 14.76 2.04 15.08
N LEU A 31 13.51 1.59 15.17
CA LEU A 31 12.74 1.51 16.42
C LEU A 31 13.36 0.48 17.38
N CYS A 32 13.71 -0.72 16.91
CA CYS A 32 14.39 -1.74 17.71
C CYS A 32 15.74 -1.23 18.24
N ARG A 33 16.54 -0.54 17.40
CA ARG A 33 17.79 0.08 17.81
C ARG A 33 17.57 1.22 18.81
N ALA A 34 16.52 2.02 18.65
CA ALA A 34 16.18 3.09 19.60
C ALA A 34 15.72 2.53 20.95
N ALA A 35 14.90 1.46 20.96
CA ALA A 35 14.45 0.77 22.16
C ALA A 35 15.60 0.07 22.91
N SER A 36 16.59 -0.44 22.18
CA SER A 36 17.78 -1.09 22.75
C SER A 36 18.82 -0.10 23.31
N LYS A 37 18.73 1.20 23.00
CA LYS A 37 19.61 2.23 23.58
C LYS A 37 19.33 2.42 25.07
N LYS A 38 19.97 1.60 25.90
CA LYS A 38 20.01 1.73 27.35
C LYS A 38 20.55 3.11 27.71
N THR A 39 19.72 3.95 28.33
CA THR A 39 20.15 5.27 28.79
C THR A 39 21.14 5.04 29.93
N LYS A 40 22.42 5.41 29.75
CA LYS A 40 23.38 5.48 30.85
C LYS A 40 22.89 6.56 31.82
N THR A 41 22.19 6.16 32.87
CA THR A 41 21.83 7.02 33.98
C THR A 41 23.10 7.30 34.77
N ILE A 42 23.69 8.48 34.58
CA ILE A 42 24.76 8.97 35.45
C ILE A 42 24.10 9.29 36.78
N HIS A 43 24.23 8.39 37.76
CA HIS A 43 23.69 8.56 39.09
C HIS A 43 24.64 9.45 39.91
N CYS A 44 24.51 10.76 39.77
CA CYS A 44 25.21 11.75 40.59
C CYS A 44 24.19 12.55 41.40
N GLN A 45 24.37 12.61 42.72
CA GLN A 45 23.48 13.27 43.70
C GLN A 45 24.10 14.55 44.29
N CYS A 46 24.94 15.28 43.54
CA CYS A 46 25.47 16.56 44.03
C CYS A 46 24.55 17.75 43.67
N SER A 47 24.55 18.76 44.55
CA SER A 47 23.79 20.02 44.40
C SER A 47 24.18 20.81 43.14
N GLU A 48 25.45 20.75 42.74
CA GLU A 48 25.97 21.38 41.52
C GLU A 48 25.35 20.80 40.23
N CYS A 49 25.06 19.50 40.19
CA CYS A 49 24.43 18.87 39.04
C CYS A 49 22.94 19.23 38.91
N LEU A 50 22.24 19.43 40.03
CA LEU A 50 20.82 19.82 40.05
C LEU A 50 20.62 21.25 39.53
N ARG A 51 21.53 22.17 39.89
CA ARG A 51 21.47 23.60 39.52
C ARG A 51 21.82 23.86 38.04
N SER A 52 22.57 22.97 37.41
CA SER A 52 23.13 23.18 36.07
C SER A 52 22.12 23.11 34.91
N GLY A 53 20.87 22.68 35.13
CA GLY A 53 19.84 22.61 34.07
C GLY A 53 20.17 21.65 32.91
N LYS A 54 21.25 20.87 33.03
CA LYS A 54 21.77 19.95 32.00
C LYS A 54 20.78 18.83 31.66
N TYR A 55 19.94 18.45 32.62
CA TYR A 55 18.95 17.38 32.43
C TYR A 55 17.85 17.78 31.43
N HIS A 56 17.28 18.99 31.56
CA HIS A 56 16.20 19.46 30.69
C HIS A 56 16.70 19.78 29.27
N LYS A 57 17.92 20.33 29.13
CA LYS A 57 18.57 20.51 27.81
C LYS A 57 18.78 19.18 27.08
N SER A 58 18.92 18.05 27.77
CA SER A 58 19.14 16.75 27.14
C SER A 58 17.90 16.19 26.43
N ILE A 59 16.71 16.43 26.98
CA ILE A 59 15.43 15.98 26.39
C ILE A 59 15.13 16.78 25.13
N PHE A 60 15.25 18.11 25.21
CA PHE A 60 15.00 18.99 24.05
C PHE A 60 16.06 18.79 22.95
N LYS A 61 17.33 18.52 23.31
CA LYS A 61 18.39 18.17 22.35
C LYS A 61 18.20 16.78 21.74
N ARG A 62 17.58 15.84 22.46
CA ARG A 62 17.19 14.51 21.94
C ARG A 62 16.01 14.63 20.95
N ILE A 63 15.05 15.51 21.23
CA ILE A 63 13.95 15.88 20.31
C ILE A 63 14.47 16.66 19.10
N SER A 64 15.41 17.60 19.27
CA SER A 64 15.99 18.35 18.14
C SER A 64 16.84 17.46 17.24
N ASN A 65 17.55 16.48 17.80
CA ASN A 65 18.28 15.48 17.01
C ASN A 65 17.34 14.47 16.33
N PHE A 66 16.16 14.23 16.91
CA PHE A 66 15.07 13.53 16.23
C PHE A 66 14.43 14.39 15.14
N SER A 67 14.60 15.71 15.14
CA SER A 67 14.22 16.61 14.03
C SER A 67 15.39 16.86 13.05
N THR A 68 16.25 15.88 12.84
CA THR A 68 17.16 15.88 11.67
C THR A 68 16.36 15.57 10.41
N CYS A 69 16.72 16.16 9.26
CA CYS A 69 16.06 16.01 7.95
C CYS A 69 15.64 14.55 7.65
N SER A 70 16.45 13.57 8.05
CA SER A 70 16.20 12.13 7.90
C SER A 70 14.98 11.58 8.68
N ASN A 71 14.56 12.18 9.80
CA ASN A 71 13.34 11.76 10.50
C ASN A 71 12.10 12.43 9.91
N LEU A 72 12.23 13.68 9.45
CA LEU A 72 11.16 14.37 8.74
C LEU A 72 10.79 13.66 7.44
N THR A 73 11.80 13.19 6.68
CA THR A 73 11.56 12.41 5.47
C THR A 73 10.84 11.09 5.75
N LEU A 74 11.14 10.40 6.86
CA LEU A 74 10.41 9.19 7.24
C LEU A 74 8.95 9.48 7.59
N VAL A 75 8.68 10.55 8.34
CA VAL A 75 7.30 10.95 8.67
C VAL A 75 6.54 11.28 7.39
N LEU A 76 7.15 12.03 6.48
CA LEU A 76 6.55 12.36 5.18
C LEU A 76 6.25 11.09 4.36
N LEU A 77 7.18 10.14 4.29
CA LEU A 77 6.98 8.86 3.60
C LEU A 77 5.83 8.05 4.21
N TRP A 78 5.67 8.05 5.53
CA TRP A 78 4.51 7.41 6.20
C TRP A 78 3.19 8.12 5.89
N VAL A 79 3.17 9.45 5.85
CA VAL A 79 1.98 10.23 5.47
C VAL A 79 1.57 9.92 4.03
N VAL A 80 2.54 9.88 3.11
CA VAL A 80 2.31 9.53 1.70
C VAL A 80 1.81 8.07 1.58
N MET A 81 2.39 7.14 2.34
CA MET A 81 1.91 5.75 2.41
C MET A 81 0.46 5.65 2.89
N ILE A 82 0.08 6.36 3.95
CA ILE A 82 -1.29 6.37 4.48
C ILE A 82 -2.27 6.97 3.46
N PHE A 83 -1.87 8.06 2.81
CA PHE A 83 -2.67 8.70 1.76
C PHE A 83 -2.89 7.77 0.56
N LEU A 84 -1.85 7.05 0.10
CA LEU A 84 -1.96 6.06 -0.97
C LEU A 84 -2.89 4.90 -0.60
N VAL A 85 -2.82 4.40 0.63
CA VAL A 85 -3.75 3.36 1.11
C VAL A 85 -5.19 3.88 1.10
N TYR A 86 -5.42 5.10 1.59
CA TYR A 86 -6.74 5.73 1.55
C TYR A 86 -7.26 5.89 0.12
N TYR A 87 -6.40 6.35 -0.79
CA TYR A 87 -6.70 6.50 -2.21
C TYR A 87 -7.06 5.16 -2.86
N ILE A 88 -6.28 4.10 -2.62
CA ILE A 88 -6.56 2.75 -3.13
C ILE A 88 -7.89 2.23 -2.59
N LYS A 89 -8.15 2.38 -1.28
CA LYS A 89 -9.42 1.98 -0.69
C LYS A 89 -10.60 2.68 -1.35
N ASN A 90 -10.49 3.97 -1.62
CA ASN A 90 -11.52 4.77 -2.26
C ASN A 90 -11.72 4.40 -3.75
N MET A 91 -10.67 3.99 -4.45
CA MET A 91 -10.73 3.60 -5.87
C MET A 91 -11.24 2.16 -6.08
N SER A 92 -10.87 1.24 -5.18
CA SER A 92 -11.11 -0.20 -5.35
C SER A 92 -12.58 -0.64 -5.45
N SER A 93 -13.53 0.21 -5.03
CA SER A 93 -14.96 -0.07 -5.11
C SER A 93 -15.52 -0.13 -6.54
N GLU A 94 -14.77 0.31 -7.55
CA GLU A 94 -15.24 0.39 -8.94
C GLU A 94 -14.66 -0.71 -9.87
N ILE A 95 -13.79 -1.59 -9.35
CA ILE A 95 -13.19 -2.66 -10.16
C ILE A 95 -14.17 -3.84 -10.25
N GLN A 96 -14.91 -3.93 -11.36
CA GLN A 96 -15.68 -5.11 -11.71
C GLN A 96 -14.70 -6.27 -11.97
N VAL A 97 -14.78 -7.33 -11.15
CA VAL A 97 -13.98 -8.54 -11.37
C VAL A 97 -14.45 -9.18 -12.68
N PHE A 98 -13.57 -9.22 -13.68
CA PHE A 98 -13.86 -9.87 -14.95
C PHE A 98 -13.90 -11.38 -14.74
N GLU A 99 -15.11 -11.95 -14.70
CA GLU A 99 -15.37 -13.39 -14.56
C GLU A 99 -15.70 -14.01 -15.93
N PRO A 100 -14.73 -14.63 -16.64
CA PRO A 100 -14.94 -15.08 -18.02
C PRO A 100 -15.96 -16.21 -18.13
N PHE A 101 -15.99 -17.11 -17.15
CA PHE A 101 -16.94 -18.22 -17.11
C PHE A 101 -18.37 -17.72 -16.96
N SER A 102 -18.60 -16.67 -16.16
CA SER A 102 -19.91 -16.03 -16.02
C SER A 102 -20.40 -15.40 -17.33
N ILE A 103 -19.50 -14.83 -18.14
CA ILE A 103 -19.85 -14.33 -19.49
C ILE A 103 -20.32 -15.46 -20.41
N LEU A 104 -19.70 -16.64 -20.28
CA LEU A 104 -20.11 -17.86 -20.99
C LEU A 104 -21.33 -18.55 -20.36
N GLY A 105 -21.80 -18.10 -19.19
CA GLY A 105 -22.85 -18.75 -18.41
C GLY A 105 -22.44 -20.12 -17.84
N LEU A 106 -21.15 -20.30 -17.58
CA LEU A 106 -20.57 -21.53 -17.05
C LEU A 106 -20.08 -21.34 -15.61
N GLU A 107 -19.99 -22.44 -14.86
CA GLU A 107 -19.36 -22.44 -13.55
C GLU A 107 -17.83 -22.47 -13.64
N PRO A 108 -17.11 -21.92 -12.64
CA PRO A 108 -15.66 -22.05 -12.55
C PRO A 108 -15.25 -23.52 -12.52
N GLY A 109 -14.36 -23.92 -13.42
CA GLY A 109 -13.94 -25.33 -13.57
C GLY A 109 -14.70 -26.13 -14.62
N ALA A 110 -15.56 -25.47 -15.42
CA ALA A 110 -16.16 -26.09 -16.60
C ALA A 110 -15.08 -26.68 -17.54
N SER A 111 -15.41 -27.83 -18.16
CA SER A 111 -14.51 -28.53 -19.06
C SER A 111 -14.30 -27.78 -20.37
N GLU A 112 -13.18 -28.01 -21.06
CA GLU A 112 -12.90 -27.35 -22.34
C GLU A 112 -14.01 -27.56 -23.39
N SER A 113 -14.64 -28.74 -23.38
CA SER A 113 -15.74 -29.07 -24.30
C SER A 113 -16.97 -28.21 -24.02
N GLU A 114 -17.28 -27.93 -22.75
CA GLU A 114 -18.36 -27.03 -22.34
C GLU A 114 -18.06 -25.58 -22.71
N ILE A 115 -16.83 -25.12 -22.50
CA ILE A 115 -16.38 -23.78 -22.91
C ILE A 115 -16.53 -23.60 -24.43
N LYS A 116 -16.01 -24.55 -25.22
CA LYS A 116 -16.12 -24.52 -26.70
C LYS A 116 -17.57 -24.52 -27.16
N LYS A 117 -18.44 -25.28 -26.50
CA LYS A 117 -19.86 -25.38 -26.81
C LYS A 117 -20.62 -24.09 -26.46
N ALA A 118 -20.37 -23.52 -25.29
CA ALA A 118 -20.97 -22.26 -24.85
C ALA A 118 -20.52 -21.09 -25.74
N TYR A 119 -19.22 -21.01 -26.04
CA TYR A 119 -18.67 -20.02 -26.95
C TYR A 119 -19.36 -20.08 -28.31
N ARG A 120 -19.38 -21.25 -28.96
CA ARG A 120 -19.99 -21.40 -30.31
C ARG A 120 -21.46 -20.98 -30.35
N ARG A 121 -22.23 -21.25 -29.29
CA ARG A 121 -23.63 -20.82 -29.17
C ARG A 121 -23.74 -19.29 -29.15
N LEU A 122 -22.97 -18.64 -28.29
CA LEU A 122 -22.93 -17.19 -28.18
C LEU A 122 -22.42 -16.53 -29.46
N SER A 123 -21.39 -17.10 -30.10
CA SER A 123 -20.83 -16.58 -31.36
C SER A 123 -21.87 -16.53 -32.48
N ILE A 124 -22.76 -17.53 -32.56
CA ILE A 124 -23.82 -17.57 -33.57
C ILE A 124 -24.93 -16.57 -33.23
N GLN A 125 -25.29 -16.46 -31.95
CA GLN A 125 -26.33 -15.55 -31.48
C GLN A 125 -25.97 -14.08 -31.71
N TYR A 126 -24.72 -13.70 -31.44
CA TYR A 126 -24.21 -12.33 -31.59
C TYR A 126 -23.41 -12.14 -32.88
N HIS A 127 -23.55 -13.04 -33.87
CA HIS A 127 -22.84 -12.91 -35.13
C HIS A 127 -23.40 -11.70 -35.92
N PRO A 128 -22.57 -10.72 -36.32
CA PRO A 128 -23.05 -9.50 -36.99
C PRO A 128 -23.77 -9.79 -38.32
N ASP A 129 -23.40 -10.87 -39.01
CA ASP A 129 -24.05 -11.33 -40.25
C ASP A 129 -25.49 -11.85 -40.04
N LYS A 130 -25.80 -12.37 -38.84
CA LYS A 130 -27.11 -12.96 -38.53
C LYS A 130 -28.00 -12.06 -37.69
N ASN A 131 -27.42 -11.09 -36.99
CA ASN A 131 -28.13 -10.08 -36.20
C ASN A 131 -27.64 -8.67 -36.60
N PRO A 132 -28.04 -8.16 -37.77
CA PRO A 132 -27.64 -6.86 -38.29
C PRO A 132 -28.42 -5.70 -37.63
N ASP A 133 -28.67 -5.78 -36.32
CA ASP A 133 -29.28 -4.67 -35.60
C ASP A 133 -28.28 -3.49 -35.51
N PRO A 134 -28.71 -2.27 -35.86
CA PRO A 134 -27.90 -1.08 -35.65
C PRO A 134 -28.04 -0.66 -34.19
N GLY A 135 -27.02 -0.95 -33.39
CA GLY A 135 -26.71 -0.11 -32.25
C GLY A 135 -26.13 1.21 -32.73
#